data_AF-A0A2T0W6F1-F1
#
_entry.id   AF-A0A2T0W6F1-F1
#
_cell.length_a   1.000
_cell.length_b   1.000
_cell.length_c   1.000
_cell.angle_alpha   90.00
_cell.angle_beta   90.00
_cell.angle_gamma   90.00
#
_symmetry.space_group_name_H-M   'P 1'
#
loop_
_entity.id
_entity.type
_entity.pdbx_description
1 polymer ?
#
loop_
_entity_poly.entity_id
_entity_poly.type
_entity_poly.pdbx_seq_one_letter_code
_entity_poly.pdbx_strand_id
1 'polypeptide(L)'
;MRRNRQIGLTQTLYATYLIATAVSLFIAYKDIGSDSAFNFVLGYLFFTFFMLVYIPVTFIMNLVNVKWADIRKRAVVFLCLFILVGTLTYTLTYLFRPESTDLVRTLSISLGVSFGIGFSDFIFFNRKQKK
;
A
#
# COMPACT_ATOMS: atom_id res chain seq x y z
N MET A 1 -13.91 -20.16 13.33
CA MET A 1 -13.96 -18.91 14.11
C MET A 1 -12.69 -18.03 14.04
N ARG A 2 -11.46 -18.55 13.83
CA ARG A 2 -10.20 -17.74 13.86
C ARG A 2 -10.04 -16.66 12.77
N ARG A 3 -10.63 -16.85 11.57
CA ARG A 3 -10.38 -15.98 10.39
C ARG A 3 -11.03 -14.58 10.48
N ASN A 4 -12.22 -14.46 11.10
CA ASN A 4 -12.87 -13.15 11.28
C ASN A 4 -12.13 -12.23 12.26
N ARG A 5 -11.48 -12.82 13.28
CA ARG A 5 -10.71 -12.07 14.29
C ARG A 5 -9.43 -11.47 13.68
N GLN A 6 -8.77 -12.19 12.77
CA GLN A 6 -7.60 -11.68 12.03
C GLN A 6 -7.96 -10.50 11.12
N ILE A 7 -9.11 -10.54 10.44
CA ILE A 7 -9.55 -9.44 9.57
C ILE A 7 -9.80 -8.17 10.40
N GLY A 8 -10.48 -8.30 11.55
CA GLY A 8 -10.71 -7.17 12.46
C GLY A 8 -9.42 -6.55 12.97
N LEU A 9 -8.42 -7.37 13.36
CA LEU A 9 -7.12 -6.88 13.82
C LEU A 9 -6.35 -6.13 12.71
N THR A 10 -6.32 -6.69 11.50
CA THR A 10 -5.68 -6.02 10.35
C THR A 10 -6.34 -4.68 10.06
N GLN A 11 -7.68 -4.60 10.07
CA GLN A 11 -8.41 -3.35 9.87
C GLN A 11 -8.09 -2.32 10.95
N THR A 12 -8.06 -2.72 12.22
CA THR A 12 -7.69 -1.80 13.31
C THR A 12 -6.26 -1.30 13.17
N LEU A 13 -5.30 -2.16 12.81
CA LEU A 13 -3.90 -1.77 12.61
C LEU A 13 -3.75 -0.75 11.49
N TYR A 14 -4.43 -0.96 10.35
CA TYR A 14 -4.42 0.00 9.25
C TYR A 14 -5.08 1.33 9.62
N ALA A 15 -6.21 1.30 10.34
CA ALA A 15 -6.88 2.53 10.80
C ALA A 15 -5.99 3.32 11.77
N THR A 16 -5.40 2.64 12.76
CA THR A 16 -4.44 3.25 13.69
C THR A 16 -3.23 3.82 12.95
N TYR A 17 -2.72 3.12 11.93
CA TYR A 17 -1.61 3.60 11.10
C TYR A 17 -1.97 4.90 10.38
N LEU A 18 -3.12 4.97 9.72
CA LEU A 18 -3.57 6.20 9.04
C LEU A 18 -3.72 7.38 10.00
N ILE A 19 -4.30 7.15 11.19
CA ILE A 19 -4.43 8.18 12.22
C ILE A 19 -3.05 8.64 12.70
N ALA A 20 -2.15 7.70 12.99
CA ALA A 20 -0.79 8.02 13.45
C ALA A 20 0.03 8.76 12.39
N THR A 21 -0.13 8.43 11.10
CA THR A 21 0.47 9.17 9.99
C THR A 21 -0.05 10.60 9.94
N ALA A 22 -1.37 10.80 10.03
CA ALA A 22 -1.97 12.14 10.00
C ALA A 22 -1.47 13.01 11.17
N VAL A 23 -1.40 12.45 12.38
CA VAL A 23 -0.87 13.13 13.57
C VAL A 23 0.62 13.46 13.39
N SER A 24 1.41 12.51 12.88
CA SER A 24 2.86 12.73 12.66
C SER A 24 3.12 13.81 11.61
N LEU A 25 2.35 13.83 10.52
CA LEU A 25 2.41 14.89 9.50
C LEU A 25 2.02 16.25 10.08
N PHE A 26 1.01 16.28 10.94
CA PHE A 26 0.60 17.51 11.63
C PHE A 26 1.70 18.06 12.54
N ILE A 27 2.34 17.18 13.33
CA ILE A 27 3.49 17.54 14.19
C ILE A 27 4.64 18.12 13.35
N ALA A 28 5.01 17.43 12.27
CA ALA A 28 6.11 17.87 11.38
C ALA A 28 5.79 19.19 10.67
N TYR A 29 4.54 19.39 10.25
CA TYR A 29 4.11 20.62 9.59
C TYR A 29 4.06 21.82 10.54
N LYS A 30 3.66 21.60 11.79
CA LYS A 30 3.56 22.65 12.83
C LYS A 30 4.86 22.89 13.60
N ASP A 31 5.92 22.14 13.29
CA ASP A 31 7.23 22.19 13.95
C ASP A 31 7.13 22.14 15.50
N ILE A 32 6.33 21.20 16.00
CA ILE A 32 6.05 21.09 17.44
C ILE A 32 7.24 20.43 18.15
N GLY A 33 8.13 21.24 18.70
CA GLY A 33 9.32 20.80 19.45
C GLY A 33 9.08 20.41 20.91
N SER A 34 8.07 19.59 21.20
CA SER A 34 7.83 19.08 22.57
C SER A 34 8.32 17.64 22.73
N ASP A 35 8.78 17.27 23.93
CA ASP A 35 9.24 15.89 24.23
C ASP A 35 8.16 14.84 23.92
N SER A 36 6.90 15.16 24.17
CA SER A 36 5.76 14.30 23.84
C SER A 36 5.60 14.09 22.33
N ALA A 37 5.79 15.15 21.54
CA ALA A 37 5.72 15.06 20.07
C ALA A 37 6.87 14.23 19.51
N PHE A 38 8.08 14.41 20.05
CA PHE A 38 9.24 13.60 19.68
C PHE A 38 9.01 12.10 19.97
N ASN A 39 8.56 11.78 21.18
CA ASN A 39 8.26 10.39 21.58
C ASN A 39 7.15 9.77 20.72
N PHE A 40 6.12 10.55 20.36
CA PHE A 40 5.06 10.08 19.46
C PHE A 40 5.60 9.75 18.07
N VAL A 41 6.38 10.64 17.46
CA VAL A 41 6.98 10.42 16.14
C VAL A 41 7.93 9.22 16.15
N LEU A 42 8.72 9.07 17.22
CA LEU A 42 9.60 7.90 17.41
C LEU A 42 8.78 6.60 17.48
N GLY A 43 7.69 6.59 18.26
CA GLY A 43 6.77 5.46 18.33
C GLY A 43 6.11 5.14 16.98
N TYR A 44 5.68 6.16 16.24
CA TYR A 44 5.17 6.01 14.88
C TYR A 44 6.21 5.39 13.93
N LEU A 45 7.48 5.75 14.08
CA LEU A 45 8.57 5.23 13.26
C LEU A 45 8.77 3.72 13.49
N PHE A 46 8.78 3.28 14.75
CA PHE A 46 8.78 1.84 15.08
C PHE A 46 7.52 1.14 14.56
N PHE A 47 6.34 1.74 14.75
CA PHE A 47 5.10 1.16 14.26
C PHE A 47 5.10 1.00 12.73
N THR A 48 5.64 1.98 12.01
CA THR A 48 5.85 1.93 10.56
C THR A 48 6.76 0.78 10.17
N PHE A 49 7.87 0.59 10.87
CA PHE A 49 8.78 -0.52 10.63
C PHE A 49 8.08 -1.87 10.80
N PHE A 50 7.32 -2.06 11.89
CA PHE A 50 6.55 -3.29 12.09
C PHE A 50 5.48 -3.50 11.02
N MET A 51 4.78 -2.45 10.59
CA MET A 51 3.81 -2.53 9.48
C MET A 51 4.48 -2.94 8.18
N LEU A 52 5.67 -2.41 7.89
CA LEU A 52 6.45 -2.73 6.69
C LEU A 52 6.81 -4.23 6.65
N VAL A 53 7.04 -4.87 7.80
CA VAL A 53 7.26 -6.32 7.90
C VAL A 53 5.94 -7.11 7.90
N TYR A 54 4.92 -6.62 8.60
CA TYR A 54 3.63 -7.31 8.75
C TYR A 54 2.90 -7.50 7.42
N ILE A 55 2.89 -6.47 6.56
CA ILE A 55 2.15 -6.48 5.29
C ILE A 55 2.68 -7.57 4.32
N PRO A 56 4.00 -7.65 4.02
CA PRO A 56 4.53 -8.73 3.18
C PRO A 56 4.30 -10.12 3.78
N VAL A 57 4.45 -10.28 5.10
CA VAL A 57 4.26 -11.58 5.76
C VAL A 57 2.81 -12.05 5.62
N THR A 58 1.84 -11.19 5.93
CA THR A 58 0.42 -11.53 5.76
C THR A 58 0.04 -11.73 4.30
N PHE A 59 0.62 -10.95 3.39
CA PHE A 59 0.42 -11.12 1.95
C PHE A 59 0.91 -12.49 1.47
N ILE A 60 2.15 -12.90 1.81
CA ILE A 60 2.72 -14.20 1.44
C ILE A 60 1.91 -15.35 2.05
N MET A 61 1.56 -15.26 3.34
CA MET A 61 0.76 -16.30 4.01
C MET A 61 -0.63 -16.47 3.36
N ASN A 62 -1.25 -15.37 2.93
CA ASN A 62 -2.52 -15.45 2.24
C ASN A 62 -2.33 -15.98 0.80
N LEU A 63 -1.17 -15.73 0.15
CA LEU A 63 -0.88 -16.13 -1.24
C LEU A 63 -0.72 -17.64 -1.36
N VAL A 64 -0.07 -18.27 -0.37
CA VAL A 64 0.13 -19.73 -0.29
C VAL A 64 -1.19 -20.49 -0.29
N ASN A 65 -2.29 -19.89 0.17
CA ASN A 65 -3.61 -20.53 0.28
C ASN A 65 -4.51 -20.34 -0.95
N VAL A 66 -4.02 -19.75 -2.04
CA VAL A 66 -4.82 -19.39 -3.21
C VAL A 66 -4.43 -20.21 -4.44
N LYS A 67 -5.43 -20.59 -5.25
CA LYS A 67 -5.23 -21.38 -6.46
C LYS A 67 -4.38 -20.60 -7.46
N TRP A 68 -3.44 -21.28 -8.10
CA TRP A 68 -2.55 -20.68 -9.12
C TRP A 68 -3.30 -19.96 -10.25
N ALA A 69 -4.47 -20.47 -10.63
CA ALA A 69 -5.34 -19.84 -11.63
C ALA A 69 -5.82 -18.43 -11.22
N ASP A 70 -6.12 -18.23 -9.94
CA ASP A 70 -6.54 -16.93 -9.41
C ASP A 70 -5.37 -15.94 -9.36
N ILE A 71 -4.16 -16.43 -9.06
CA ILE A 71 -2.93 -15.62 -9.09
C ILE A 71 -2.65 -15.16 -10.52
N ARG A 72 -2.75 -16.06 -11.51
CA ARG A 72 -2.54 -15.72 -12.93
C ARG A 72 -3.53 -14.66 -13.41
N LYS A 73 -4.82 -14.80 -13.08
CA LYS A 73 -5.84 -13.81 -13.45
C LYS A 73 -5.50 -12.42 -12.88
N ARG A 74 -5.02 -12.35 -11.66
CA ARG A 74 -4.62 -11.09 -11.00
C ARG A 74 -3.34 -10.51 -11.56
N ALA A 75 -2.35 -11.33 -11.89
CA ALA A 75 -1.13 -10.88 -12.55
C ALA A 75 -1.43 -10.22 -13.90
N VAL A 76 -2.42 -10.74 -14.65
CA VAL A 76 -2.90 -10.11 -15.89
C VAL A 76 -3.54 -8.75 -15.61
N VAL A 77 -4.42 -8.63 -14.60
CA VAL A 77 -5.01 -7.34 -14.20
C VAL A 77 -3.93 -6.34 -13.77
N PHE A 78 -2.95 -6.79 -12.98
CA PHE A 78 -1.79 -5.99 -12.58
C PHE A 78 -1.00 -5.48 -13.80
N LEU A 79 -0.69 -6.36 -14.76
CA LEU A 79 0.01 -5.99 -16.00
C LEU A 79 -0.79 -4.97 -16.82
N CYS A 80 -2.10 -5.17 -16.98
CA CYS A 80 -2.97 -4.22 -17.67
C CYS A 80 -2.98 -2.85 -16.97
N LEU A 81 -3.12 -2.82 -15.65
CA LEU A 81 -3.07 -1.59 -14.86
C LEU A 81 -1.69 -0.92 -14.94
N PHE A 82 -0.62 -1.70 -14.91
CA PHE A 82 0.74 -1.19 -15.01
C PHE A 82 1.00 -0.48 -16.34
N ILE A 83 0.57 -1.07 -17.44
CA ILE A 83 0.68 -0.46 -18.77
C ILE A 83 -0.20 0.81 -18.83
N LEU A 84 -1.44 0.74 -18.33
CA LEU A 84 -2.38 1.87 -18.37
C LEU A 84 -1.90 3.05 -17.53
N VAL A 85 -1.54 2.81 -16.27
CA VAL A 85 -1.02 3.84 -15.36
C VAL A 85 0.33 4.34 -15.86
N GLY A 86 1.21 3.46 -16.36
CA GLY A 86 2.51 3.81 -16.95
C GLY A 86 2.39 4.78 -18.10
N THR A 87 1.61 4.41 -19.11
CA THR A 87 1.36 5.26 -20.28
C THR A 87 0.70 6.58 -19.90
N LEU A 88 -0.31 6.56 -19.02
CA LEU A 88 -0.98 7.78 -18.55
C LEU A 88 -0.02 8.70 -17.78
N THR A 89 0.81 8.15 -16.90
CA THR A 89 1.76 8.94 -16.10
C THR A 89 2.83 9.55 -17.00
N TYR A 90 3.31 8.77 -17.98
CA TYR A 90 4.28 9.24 -18.97
C TYR A 90 3.71 10.37 -19.83
N THR A 91 2.51 10.21 -20.38
CA THR A 91 1.88 11.23 -21.23
C THR A 91 1.57 12.51 -20.47
N LEU A 92 1.07 12.43 -19.23
CA LEU A 92 0.86 13.58 -18.37
C LEU A 92 2.18 14.30 -18.06
N THR A 93 3.23 13.54 -17.73
CA THR A 93 4.55 14.14 -17.44
C THR A 93 5.11 14.83 -18.68
N TYR A 94 4.97 14.24 -19.85
CA TYR A 94 5.40 14.84 -21.12
C TYR A 94 4.65 16.13 -21.45
N LEU A 95 3.33 16.18 -21.23
CA LEU A 95 2.50 17.37 -21.48
C LEU A 95 2.79 18.53 -20.51
N PHE A 96 2.98 18.24 -19.22
CA PHE A 96 3.12 19.28 -18.20
C PHE A 96 4.57 19.64 -17.86
N ARG A 97 5.53 18.71 -18.03
CA ARG A 97 6.95 18.89 -17.70
C ARG A 97 7.87 18.04 -18.61
N PRO A 98 8.04 18.41 -19.88
CA PRO A 98 8.81 17.63 -20.85
C PRO A 98 10.29 17.43 -20.45
N GLU A 99 10.90 18.37 -19.73
CA GLU A 99 12.33 18.33 -19.34
C GLU A 99 12.67 17.34 -18.21
N SER A 100 11.67 16.75 -17.54
CA SER A 100 11.86 15.91 -16.34
C SER A 100 11.40 14.45 -16.52
N THR A 101 11.44 13.96 -17.76
CA THR A 101 11.00 12.60 -18.13
C THR A 101 11.97 11.53 -17.61
N ASP A 102 11.92 11.29 -16.31
CA ASP A 102 12.59 10.17 -15.67
C ASP A 102 11.72 8.90 -15.78
N LEU A 103 12.17 7.98 -16.64
CA LEU A 103 11.56 6.67 -16.85
C LEU A 103 11.57 5.84 -15.57
N VAL A 104 12.62 5.91 -14.75
CA VAL A 104 12.73 5.13 -13.50
C VAL A 104 11.68 5.59 -12.50
N ARG A 105 11.50 6.90 -12.37
CA ARG A 105 10.43 7.49 -11.54
C ARG A 105 9.05 7.04 -12.03
N THR A 106 8.80 7.13 -13.34
CA THR A 106 7.50 6.78 -13.93
C THR A 106 7.19 5.31 -13.69
N LEU A 107 8.14 4.41 -13.98
CA LEU A 107 8.01 2.97 -13.76
C LEU A 107 7.78 2.65 -12.27
N SER A 108 8.49 3.31 -11.36
CA SER A 108 8.34 3.09 -9.91
C SER A 108 6.94 3.47 -9.42
N ILE A 109 6.42 4.63 -9.84
CA ILE A 109 5.08 5.09 -9.48
C ILE A 109 4.03 4.13 -10.04
N SER A 110 4.14 3.78 -11.31
CA SER A 110 3.18 2.89 -11.97
C SER A 110 3.22 1.48 -11.38
N LEU A 111 4.39 0.97 -10.99
CA LEU A 111 4.54 -0.30 -10.28
C LEU A 111 3.80 -0.26 -8.95
N GLY A 112 4.08 0.76 -8.12
CA GLY A 112 3.48 0.89 -6.79
C GLY A 112 1.96 1.01 -6.85
N VAL A 113 1.43 1.88 -7.72
CA VAL A 113 -0.01 2.10 -7.88
C VAL A 113 -0.72 0.85 -8.39
N SER A 114 -0.17 0.22 -9.43
CA SER A 114 -0.79 -0.96 -10.05
C SER A 114 -0.74 -2.17 -9.12
N PHE A 115 0.34 -2.31 -8.35
CA PHE A 115 0.46 -3.36 -7.34
C PHE A 115 -0.56 -3.14 -6.22
N GLY A 116 -0.65 -1.91 -5.71
CA GLY A 116 -1.63 -1.53 -4.70
C GLY A 116 -3.07 -1.84 -5.14
N ILE A 117 -3.47 -1.43 -6.34
CA ILE A 117 -4.83 -1.67 -6.85
C ILE A 117 -5.05 -3.16 -7.13
N GLY A 118 -4.16 -3.81 -7.88
CA GLY A 118 -4.31 -5.20 -8.33
C GLY A 118 -4.33 -6.23 -7.19
N PHE A 119 -3.68 -5.91 -6.06
CA PHE A 119 -3.59 -6.79 -4.90
C PHE A 119 -4.33 -6.26 -3.65
N SER A 120 -4.95 -5.07 -3.69
CA SER A 120 -5.78 -4.53 -2.59
C SER A 120 -6.87 -5.51 -2.14
N ASP A 121 -7.48 -6.21 -3.09
CA ASP A 121 -8.49 -7.24 -2.84
C ASP A 121 -7.98 -8.37 -1.93
N PHE A 122 -6.68 -8.63 -1.91
CA PHE A 122 -6.05 -9.67 -1.10
C PHE A 122 -5.83 -9.27 0.36
N ILE A 123 -5.71 -7.96 0.59
CA ILE A 123 -5.48 -7.36 1.90
C ILE A 123 -6.82 -6.99 2.55
N PHE A 124 -7.76 -6.44 1.78
CA PHE A 124 -9.00 -5.86 2.31
C PHE A 124 -10.28 -6.65 2.01
N PHE A 125 -10.40 -7.28 0.84
CA PHE A 125 -11.67 -7.86 0.40
C PHE A 125 -11.73 -9.37 0.62
N ASN A 126 -12.47 -9.75 1.65
CA ASN A 126 -12.91 -11.12 1.89
C ASN A 126 -13.97 -11.49 0.83
N ARG A 127 -13.57 -11.65 -0.44
CA ARG A 127 -14.47 -12.26 -1.43
C ARG A 127 -14.72 -13.69 -0.96
N LYS A 128 -15.90 -13.89 -0.37
CA LYS A 128 -16.59 -15.18 -0.40
C LYS A 128 -16.40 -15.70 -1.81
N GLN A 129 -15.62 -16.75 -1.96
CA GLN A 129 -15.54 -17.46 -3.23
C GLN A 129 -16.97 -17.97 -3.49
N LYS A 130 -17.72 -17.26 -4.34
CA LYS A 130 -18.82 -17.89 -5.05
C LYS A 130 -18.14 -18.89 -5.97
N LYS A 131 -18.36 -20.17 -5.65
CA LYS A 131 -18.08 -21.32 -6.51
C LYS A 131 -18.51 -21.04 -7.94
#